data_AF-A0A9P4NQ49-F1
#
_entry.id   AF-A0A9P4NQ49-F1
#
_cell.length_a   1.000
_cell.length_b   1.000
_cell.length_c   1.000
_cell.angle_alpha   90.00
_cell.angle_beta   90.00
_cell.angle_gamma   90.00
#
_symmetry.space_group_name_H-M   'P 1'
#
loop_
_entity.id
_entity.type
_entity.pdbx_description
1 polymer ?
#
loop_
_entity_poly.entity_id
_entity_poly.type
_entity_poly.pdbx_seq_one_letter_code
_entity_poly.pdbx_strand_id
1 'polypeptide(L)'
;MDREMALYGGMEPFYGRSEVEVFIGRNYGSEIIERRTLQAYLPRYKAYATPEYDDVIDFYRFIRRSRFVQEGQVERRRMANALRKITMSLARNTGRSEATTMDLLSVLEKTTRQEMMPWGPHMMFAKTFQWFASWAEFSSALGSERIASVLQQFFSKYARFIARQESMEALFEWATAILRSGMNESAMIICLREIVINCPRFVDELEEAVYTARTYDAKNVYRTITGIASKMDYSDFVPIERGRGLMRHGGRMGSVRRYTSASPLRRHARRPMMLGGRPMLAPRHHSHAGIGMPARAALAIQTADDRSRRNSRNMLMVNEDIAALDSVVQNLHVRLEQVDEKADAALRARHDNMGFKHPFNEFNGVLDEPWGRGW
;
A
#
# COMPACT_ATOMS: atom_id res chain seq x y z
N MET A 1 -25.45 -0.25 47.55
CA MET A 1 -24.51 -0.68 46.48
C MET A 1 -24.95 0.03 45.20
N ASP A 2 -24.95 1.37 45.19
CA ASP A 2 -25.77 2.13 44.22
C ASP A 2 -25.00 3.31 43.61
N ARG A 3 -23.71 3.10 43.29
CA ARG A 3 -22.85 4.14 42.69
C ARG A 3 -22.14 3.76 41.39
N GLU A 4 -22.48 2.63 40.76
CA GLU A 4 -21.83 2.18 39.52
C GLU A 4 -22.68 2.27 38.24
N MET A 5 -23.84 2.94 38.25
CA MET A 5 -24.65 3.13 37.03
C MET A 5 -24.57 4.52 36.38
N ALA A 6 -23.78 5.46 36.91
CA ALA A 6 -23.76 6.84 36.42
C ALA A 6 -22.85 7.11 35.19
N LEU A 7 -22.21 6.09 34.60
CA LEU A 7 -21.35 6.25 33.43
C LEU A 7 -22.01 5.89 32.09
N TYR A 8 -23.27 5.43 32.11
CA TYR A 8 -24.08 5.25 30.91
C TYR A 8 -25.23 6.26 30.95
N GLY A 9 -24.90 7.53 30.64
CA GLY A 9 -25.90 8.55 30.40
C GLY A 9 -26.92 8.04 29.37
N GLY A 10 -28.20 8.23 29.67
CA GLY A 10 -29.32 7.70 28.89
C GLY A 10 -29.16 7.90 27.38
N MET A 11 -28.88 6.80 26.69
CA MET A 11 -29.00 6.72 25.24
C MET A 11 -30.48 6.54 24.92
N GLU A 12 -31.16 7.63 24.57
CA GLU A 12 -32.43 7.52 23.84
C GLU A 12 -32.20 6.69 22.56
N PRO A 13 -33.18 5.87 22.12
CA PRO A 13 -33.08 5.13 20.89
C PRO A 13 -33.16 6.08 19.67
N PHE A 14 -32.00 6.45 19.15
CA PHE A 14 -31.83 7.39 18.03
C PHE A 14 -31.98 6.70 16.67
N TYR A 15 -33.20 6.42 16.24
CA TYR A 15 -33.44 6.03 14.85
C TYR A 15 -33.34 7.26 13.92
N GLY A 16 -32.29 7.30 13.09
CA GLY A 16 -32.20 8.24 11.95
C GLY A 16 -31.15 9.35 12.04
N ARG A 17 -30.12 9.23 12.90
CA ARG A 17 -29.06 10.25 12.94
C ARG A 17 -28.27 10.29 11.63
N SER A 18 -28.05 11.50 11.13
CA SER A 18 -27.14 11.78 10.01
C SER A 18 -25.66 11.64 10.39
N GLU A 19 -25.38 11.38 11.67
CA GLU A 19 -24.05 11.34 12.25
C GLU A 19 -23.79 9.97 12.89
N VAL A 20 -22.54 9.55 12.83
CA VAL A 20 -22.04 8.28 13.35
C VAL A 20 -20.90 8.60 14.31
N GLU A 21 -20.97 8.02 15.50
CA GLU A 21 -19.88 8.09 16.47
C GLU A 21 -18.83 7.02 16.15
N VAL A 22 -17.60 7.44 15.94
CA VAL A 22 -16.48 6.55 15.64
C VAL A 22 -15.56 6.45 16.84
N PHE A 23 -15.55 5.29 17.48
CA PHE A 23 -14.70 4.96 18.61
C PHE A 23 -13.45 4.18 18.16
N ILE A 24 -12.28 4.66 18.58
CA ILE A 24 -10.98 4.05 18.23
C ILE A 24 -10.38 3.30 19.43
N GLY A 25 -10.72 3.73 20.64
CA GLY A 25 -10.23 3.16 21.89
C GLY A 25 -10.21 4.19 23.02
N ARG A 26 -10.15 3.71 24.27
CA ARG A 26 -10.24 4.55 25.49
C ARG A 26 -9.27 5.75 25.50
N ASN A 27 -8.06 5.57 24.96
CA ASN A 27 -7.03 6.61 24.97
C ASN A 27 -7.11 7.59 23.78
N TYR A 28 -7.99 7.34 22.82
CA TYR A 28 -8.06 8.09 21.57
C TYR A 28 -9.34 8.91 21.43
N GLY A 29 -10.34 8.64 22.27
CA GLY A 29 -11.65 9.30 22.24
C GLY A 29 -12.57 8.75 21.16
N SER A 30 -13.69 9.43 20.97
CA SER A 30 -14.60 9.27 19.84
C SER A 30 -14.66 10.53 19.01
N GLU A 31 -14.96 10.38 17.73
CA GLU A 31 -15.21 11.48 16.80
C GLU A 31 -16.61 11.29 16.20
N ILE A 32 -17.41 12.37 16.16
CA ILE A 32 -18.73 12.36 15.53
C ILE A 32 -18.55 12.79 14.07
N ILE A 33 -18.98 11.95 13.14
CA ILE A 33 -18.78 12.16 11.70
C ILE A 33 -20.10 11.99 10.97
N GLU A 34 -20.39 12.89 10.02
CA GLU A 34 -21.54 12.72 9.14
C GLU A 34 -21.47 11.38 8.39
N ARG A 35 -22.55 10.60 8.47
CA ARG A 35 -22.67 9.24 7.90
C ARG A 35 -22.30 9.20 6.42
N ARG A 36 -22.75 10.17 5.63
CA ARG A 36 -22.45 10.26 4.19
C ARG A 36 -20.96 10.44 3.94
N THR A 37 -20.33 11.33 4.70
CA THR A 37 -18.89 11.58 4.63
C THR A 37 -18.10 10.33 5.06
N LEU A 38 -18.50 9.66 6.14
CA LEU A 38 -17.90 8.41 6.59
C LEU A 38 -18.05 7.30 5.55
N GLN A 39 -19.24 7.10 4.98
CA GLN A 39 -19.50 6.09 3.96
C GLN A 39 -18.68 6.33 2.68
N ALA A 40 -18.49 7.58 2.27
CA ALA A 40 -17.70 7.92 1.10
C ALA A 40 -16.20 7.60 1.26
N TYR A 41 -15.68 7.62 2.49
CA TYR A 41 -14.28 7.28 2.76
C TYR A 41 -14.10 5.86 3.25
N LEU A 42 -15.00 5.30 4.05
CA LEU A 42 -14.84 4.00 4.68
C LEU A 42 -16.09 3.13 4.40
N PRO A 43 -16.40 2.79 3.14
CA PRO A 43 -17.71 2.23 2.77
C PRO A 43 -18.08 0.93 3.52
N ARG A 44 -17.09 0.16 3.97
CA ARG A 44 -17.30 -1.07 4.74
C ARG A 44 -17.26 -0.87 6.27
N TYR A 45 -17.38 0.36 6.77
CA TYR A 45 -17.31 0.66 8.21
C TYR A 45 -18.36 -0.10 9.05
N LYS A 46 -19.53 -0.41 8.46
CA LYS A 46 -20.63 -1.10 9.15
C LYS A 46 -20.28 -2.50 9.66
N ALA A 47 -19.29 -3.16 9.06
CA ALA A 47 -18.78 -4.44 9.57
C ALA A 47 -18.19 -4.34 10.98
N TYR A 48 -17.97 -3.11 11.46
CA TYR A 48 -17.40 -2.79 12.77
C TYR A 48 -18.38 -1.98 13.64
N ALA A 49 -19.66 -1.92 13.27
CA ALA A 49 -20.69 -1.34 14.13
C ALA A 49 -20.90 -2.21 15.38
N THR A 50 -21.20 -1.57 16.51
CA THR A 50 -21.56 -2.29 17.73
C THR A 50 -22.94 -2.95 17.58
N PRO A 51 -23.15 -4.21 18.01
CA PRO A 51 -24.45 -4.88 17.92
C PRO A 51 -25.59 -4.10 18.59
N GLU A 52 -25.27 -3.35 19.64
CA GLU A 52 -26.23 -2.60 20.44
C GLU A 52 -26.61 -1.25 19.79
N TYR A 53 -25.73 -0.68 18.95
CA TYR A 53 -25.90 0.64 18.36
C TYR A 53 -25.34 0.71 16.93
N ASP A 54 -26.23 0.83 15.93
CA ASP A 54 -25.86 0.96 14.51
C ASP A 54 -25.03 2.23 14.21
N ASP A 55 -25.17 3.26 15.05
CA ASP A 55 -24.50 4.56 14.91
C ASP A 55 -23.19 4.66 15.69
N VAL A 56 -22.75 3.58 16.34
CA VAL A 56 -21.47 3.54 17.05
C VAL A 56 -20.56 2.51 16.40
N ILE A 57 -19.42 2.97 15.90
CA ILE A 57 -18.42 2.13 15.22
C ILE A 57 -17.21 1.95 16.12
N ASP A 58 -16.90 0.69 16.47
CA ASP A 58 -15.74 0.36 17.29
C ASP A 58 -14.62 -0.25 16.42
N PHE A 59 -13.67 0.60 16.03
CA PHE A 59 -12.49 0.17 15.29
C PHE A 59 -11.38 -0.42 16.17
N TYR A 60 -11.52 -0.46 17.50
CA TYR A 60 -10.50 -1.04 18.38
C TYR A 60 -10.26 -2.52 18.05
N ARG A 61 -11.33 -3.27 17.81
CA ARG A 61 -11.26 -4.70 17.44
C ARG A 61 -10.57 -4.88 16.09
N PHE A 62 -10.89 -4.01 15.13
CA PHE A 62 -10.26 -4.00 13.82
C PHE A 62 -8.75 -3.75 13.92
N ILE A 63 -8.33 -2.70 14.63
CA ILE A 63 -6.92 -2.37 14.83
C ILE A 63 -6.15 -3.52 15.49
N ARG A 64 -6.75 -4.19 16.48
CA ARG A 64 -6.13 -5.35 17.15
C ARG A 64 -5.98 -6.56 16.23
N ARG A 65 -6.87 -6.73 15.25
CA ARG A 65 -6.88 -7.85 14.30
C ARG A 65 -6.15 -7.55 12.99
N SER A 66 -5.70 -6.31 12.77
CA SER A 66 -4.95 -5.93 11.58
C SER A 66 -3.70 -6.79 11.44
N ARG A 67 -3.44 -7.23 10.20
CA ARG A 67 -2.31 -8.08 9.87
C ARG A 67 -0.98 -7.37 10.10
N PHE A 68 -0.89 -6.08 9.74
CA PHE A 68 0.31 -5.25 9.98
C PHE A 68 0.66 -5.15 11.47
N VAL A 69 -0.35 -5.18 12.36
CA VAL A 69 -0.12 -5.18 13.81
C VAL A 69 0.31 -6.57 14.30
N GLN A 70 -0.29 -7.63 13.76
CA GLN A 70 0.06 -9.02 14.12
C GLN A 70 1.46 -9.41 13.64
N GLU A 71 1.87 -8.93 12.47
CA GLU A 71 3.19 -9.15 11.87
C GLU A 71 4.27 -8.21 12.42
N GLY A 72 3.90 -7.27 13.30
CA GLY A 72 4.85 -6.33 13.92
C GLY A 72 5.34 -5.20 13.00
N GLN A 73 4.81 -5.08 11.79
CA GLN A 73 5.15 -4.01 10.83
C GLN A 73 4.70 -2.63 11.32
N VAL A 74 3.57 -2.56 12.03
CA VAL A 74 3.04 -1.32 12.60
C VAL A 74 2.61 -1.55 14.05
N GLU A 75 3.10 -0.71 14.96
CA GLU A 75 2.63 -0.74 16.35
C GLU A 75 1.13 -0.41 16.43
N ARG A 76 0.39 -1.12 17.30
CA ARG A 76 -1.04 -0.86 17.55
C ARG A 76 -1.33 0.62 17.85
N ARG A 77 -0.45 1.27 18.61
CA ARG A 77 -0.57 2.69 18.97
C ARG A 77 -0.51 3.59 17.73
N ARG A 78 0.35 3.25 16.76
CA ARG A 78 0.53 3.98 15.50
C ARG A 78 -0.66 3.78 14.59
N MET A 79 -1.17 2.55 14.48
CA MET A 79 -2.39 2.24 13.74
C MET A 79 -3.60 3.02 14.27
N ALA A 80 -3.79 3.07 15.59
CA ALA A 80 -4.85 3.88 16.20
C ALA A 80 -4.69 5.38 15.94
N ASN A 81 -3.47 5.91 16.00
CA ASN A 81 -3.18 7.29 15.62
C ASN A 81 -3.46 7.56 14.13
N ALA A 82 -3.13 6.61 13.26
CA ALA A 82 -3.40 6.64 11.82
C ALA A 82 -4.88 6.79 11.53
N LEU A 83 -5.71 5.97 12.19
CA LEU A 83 -7.16 6.04 12.06
C LEU A 83 -7.70 7.33 12.64
N ARG A 84 -7.19 7.77 13.79
CA ARG A 84 -7.60 9.03 14.43
C ARG A 84 -7.35 10.23 13.51
N LYS A 85 -6.24 10.25 12.76
CA LYS A 85 -6.02 11.32 11.78
C LYS A 85 -7.04 11.30 10.65
N ILE A 86 -7.44 10.13 10.17
CA ILE A 86 -8.52 10.02 9.18
C ILE A 86 -9.82 10.55 9.76
N THR A 87 -10.25 10.08 10.94
CA THR A 87 -11.52 10.48 11.55
C THR A 87 -11.55 11.97 11.89
N MET A 88 -10.47 12.52 12.45
CA MET A 88 -10.36 13.97 12.69
C MET A 88 -10.41 14.78 11.39
N SER A 89 -9.78 14.29 10.31
CA SER A 89 -9.81 14.98 9.01
C SER A 89 -11.23 15.00 8.43
N LEU A 90 -11.95 13.87 8.52
CA LEU A 90 -13.34 13.75 8.10
C LEU A 90 -14.28 14.65 8.91
N ALA A 91 -14.15 14.66 10.24
CA ALA A 91 -14.97 15.47 11.12
C ALA A 91 -14.79 16.98 10.88
N ARG A 92 -13.56 17.43 10.55
CA ARG A 92 -13.28 18.84 10.25
C ARG A 92 -13.75 19.27 8.86
N ASN A 93 -13.79 18.34 7.90
CA ASN A 93 -14.04 18.61 6.49
C ASN A 93 -15.34 17.98 5.99
N THR A 94 -16.35 17.92 6.86
CA THR A 94 -17.69 17.40 6.53
C THR A 94 -18.23 18.04 5.23
N GLY A 95 -18.64 17.20 4.29
CA GLY A 95 -19.10 17.64 2.96
C GLY A 95 -18.02 18.16 2.00
N ARG A 96 -16.76 18.28 2.43
CA ARG A 96 -15.62 18.77 1.61
C ARG A 96 -14.60 17.66 1.36
N SER A 97 -14.92 16.79 0.43
CA SER A 97 -14.08 15.63 0.08
C SER A 97 -12.64 16.02 -0.31
N GLU A 98 -12.47 17.00 -1.21
CA GLU A 98 -11.15 17.45 -1.63
C GLU A 98 -10.30 17.97 -0.46
N ALA A 99 -10.91 18.69 0.49
CA ALA A 99 -10.20 19.20 1.66
C ALA A 99 -9.69 18.07 2.56
N THR A 100 -10.46 16.99 2.72
CA THR A 100 -10.02 15.79 3.46
C THR A 100 -8.85 15.12 2.74
N THR A 101 -8.95 14.92 1.43
CA THR A 101 -7.87 14.33 0.61
C THR A 101 -6.58 15.14 0.72
N MET A 102 -6.67 16.48 0.64
CA MET A 102 -5.51 17.37 0.78
C MET A 102 -4.93 17.36 2.19
N ASP A 103 -5.75 17.30 3.23
CA ASP A 103 -5.29 17.21 4.63
C ASP A 103 -4.52 15.90 4.87
N LEU A 104 -5.05 14.75 4.43
CA LEU A 104 -4.38 13.45 4.53
C LEU A 104 -3.07 13.43 3.73
N LEU A 105 -3.08 13.93 2.50
CA LEU A 105 -1.86 14.05 1.69
C LEU A 105 -0.82 14.91 2.41
N SER A 106 -1.22 16.05 2.96
CA SER A 106 -0.32 16.97 3.66
C SER A 106 0.38 16.33 4.87
N VAL A 107 -0.28 15.40 5.57
CA VAL A 107 0.32 14.66 6.69
C VAL A 107 1.47 13.78 6.22
N LEU A 108 1.29 13.02 5.13
CA LEU A 108 2.37 12.20 4.55
C LEU A 108 3.52 13.08 4.05
N GLU A 109 3.22 14.15 3.31
CA GLU A 109 4.25 15.05 2.79
C GLU A 109 5.05 15.73 3.90
N LYS A 110 4.37 16.23 4.93
CA LYS A 110 5.00 16.89 6.06
C LYS A 110 5.89 15.92 6.83
N THR A 111 5.41 14.71 7.07
CA THR A 111 6.19 13.68 7.77
C THR A 111 7.44 13.31 6.97
N THR A 112 7.30 13.09 5.65
CA THR A 112 8.42 12.78 4.75
C THR A 112 9.49 13.87 4.78
N ARG A 113 9.09 15.14 4.71
CA ARG A 113 10.03 16.27 4.75
C ARG A 113 10.73 16.41 6.12
N GLN A 114 10.08 16.02 7.20
CA GLN A 114 10.65 16.07 8.54
C GLN A 114 11.64 14.92 8.83
N GLU A 115 11.52 13.81 8.10
CA GLU A 115 12.38 12.62 8.25
C GLU A 115 13.63 12.64 7.37
N MET A 116 13.97 13.78 6.75
CA MET A 116 15.18 13.92 5.92
C MET A 116 16.51 13.80 6.69
N MET A 117 16.48 13.42 7.97
CA MET A 117 17.64 13.09 8.79
C MET A 117 17.60 11.58 9.10
N PRO A 118 18.66 10.80 8.86
CA PRO A 118 18.65 9.37 9.16
C PRO A 118 18.49 9.12 10.67
N TRP A 119 17.40 8.45 11.07
CA TRP A 119 17.11 8.09 12.48
C TRP A 119 17.48 6.63 12.84
N GLY A 120 18.31 5.98 12.04
CA GLY A 120 18.77 4.61 12.29
C GLY A 120 19.10 3.85 11.01
N PRO A 121 19.52 2.58 11.14
CA PRO A 121 20.10 1.81 10.04
C PRO A 121 19.08 1.15 9.08
N HIS A 122 17.80 1.05 9.42
CA HIS A 122 16.88 0.14 8.69
C HIS A 122 15.84 0.80 7.78
N MET A 123 15.36 2.00 8.09
CA MET A 123 14.37 2.69 7.25
C MET A 123 14.48 4.20 7.46
N MET A 124 14.74 4.94 6.39
CA MET A 124 14.93 6.40 6.44
C MET A 124 13.60 7.11 6.73
N PHE A 125 12.52 6.67 6.11
CA PHE A 125 11.18 7.27 6.22
C PHE A 125 10.25 6.46 7.12
N ALA A 126 10.76 6.01 8.27
CA ALA A 126 10.04 5.06 9.13
C ALA A 126 8.65 5.54 9.59
N LYS A 127 8.48 6.79 10.03
CA LYS A 127 7.15 7.31 10.43
C LYS A 127 6.26 7.48 9.23
N THR A 128 6.79 7.97 8.12
CA THR A 128 6.04 8.12 6.86
C THR A 128 5.53 6.77 6.38
N PHE A 129 6.38 5.74 6.40
CA PHE A 129 6.01 4.37 6.10
C PHE A 129 4.92 3.86 7.06
N GLN A 130 5.05 4.09 8.37
CA GLN A 130 4.01 3.70 9.33
C GLN A 130 2.65 4.32 9.02
N TRP A 131 2.58 5.60 8.63
CA TRP A 131 1.34 6.23 8.18
C TRP A 131 0.83 5.59 6.89
N PHE A 132 1.70 5.43 5.90
CA PHE A 132 1.37 4.85 4.61
C PHE A 132 0.83 3.43 4.74
N ALA A 133 1.53 2.55 5.46
CA ALA A 133 1.16 1.16 5.69
C ALA A 133 -0.16 1.04 6.47
N SER A 134 -0.34 1.87 7.51
CA SER A 134 -1.60 1.90 8.27
C SER A 134 -2.79 2.28 7.37
N TRP A 135 -2.62 3.29 6.52
CA TRP A 135 -3.66 3.75 5.60
C TRP A 135 -3.87 2.79 4.44
N ALA A 136 -2.84 2.07 4.00
CA ALA A 136 -2.97 0.99 3.02
C ALA A 136 -3.86 -0.13 3.55
N GLU A 137 -3.63 -0.56 4.80
CA GLU A 137 -4.48 -1.54 5.49
C GLU A 137 -5.93 -1.04 5.59
N PHE A 138 -6.14 0.20 6.03
CA PHE A 138 -7.48 0.77 6.12
C PHE A 138 -8.17 0.86 4.77
N SER A 139 -7.43 1.26 3.74
CA SER A 139 -7.95 1.34 2.38
C SER A 139 -8.40 -0.03 1.88
N SER A 140 -7.62 -1.07 2.09
CA SER A 140 -7.95 -2.43 1.68
C SER A 140 -9.10 -3.02 2.50
N ALA A 141 -8.97 -3.03 3.83
CA ALA A 141 -9.95 -3.65 4.71
C ALA A 141 -11.30 -2.93 4.71
N LEU A 142 -11.31 -1.60 4.58
CA LEU A 142 -12.53 -0.79 4.59
C LEU A 142 -13.04 -0.45 3.18
N GLY A 143 -12.33 -0.88 2.13
CA GLY A 143 -12.70 -0.62 0.73
C GLY A 143 -12.61 0.86 0.33
N SER A 144 -11.66 1.61 0.88
CA SER A 144 -11.53 3.04 0.62
C SER A 144 -10.71 3.34 -0.64
N GLU A 145 -11.39 3.61 -1.74
CA GLU A 145 -10.76 4.11 -2.97
C GLU A 145 -10.17 5.51 -2.78
N ARG A 146 -10.79 6.34 -1.93
CA ARG A 146 -10.31 7.71 -1.66
C ARG A 146 -8.98 7.71 -0.92
N ILE A 147 -8.82 6.85 0.09
CA ILE A 147 -7.54 6.69 0.78
C ILE A 147 -6.51 6.07 -0.18
N ALA A 148 -6.91 5.09 -1.00
CA ALA A 148 -6.02 4.53 -2.02
C ALA A 148 -5.49 5.60 -2.99
N SER A 149 -6.36 6.51 -3.44
CA SER A 149 -5.97 7.64 -4.30
C SER A 149 -4.98 8.59 -3.61
N VAL A 150 -5.18 8.89 -2.31
CA VAL A 150 -4.21 9.69 -1.52
C VAL A 150 -2.85 9.01 -1.49
N LEU A 151 -2.82 7.71 -1.22
CA LEU A 151 -1.58 6.93 -1.16
C LEU A 151 -0.87 6.90 -2.52
N GLN A 152 -1.63 6.74 -3.61
CA GLN A 152 -1.09 6.77 -4.96
C GLN A 152 -0.48 8.14 -5.29
N GLN A 153 -1.23 9.23 -5.05
CA GLN A 153 -0.75 10.59 -5.32
C GLN A 153 0.51 10.92 -4.53
N PHE A 154 0.54 10.54 -3.25
CA PHE A 154 1.73 10.67 -2.42
C PHE A 154 2.91 9.88 -3.02
N PHE A 155 2.71 8.59 -3.26
CA PHE A 155 3.81 7.73 -3.68
C PHE A 155 4.32 8.13 -5.07
N SER A 156 3.46 8.40 -6.05
CA SER A 156 3.88 8.89 -7.38
C SER A 156 4.72 10.18 -7.30
N LYS A 157 4.48 11.05 -6.32
CA LYS A 157 5.26 12.28 -6.13
C LYS A 157 6.61 12.04 -5.45
N TYR A 158 6.68 11.12 -4.49
CA TYR A 158 7.86 10.89 -3.66
C TYR A 158 8.62 9.58 -3.97
N ALA A 159 8.13 8.73 -4.87
CA ALA A 159 8.68 7.41 -5.16
C ALA A 159 10.15 7.45 -5.53
N ARG A 160 10.53 8.35 -6.46
CA ARG A 160 11.93 8.55 -6.84
C ARG A 160 12.82 8.90 -5.64
N PHE A 161 12.32 9.68 -4.71
CA PHE A 161 13.08 10.07 -3.53
C PHE A 161 13.21 8.91 -2.54
N ILE A 162 12.11 8.21 -2.24
CA ILE A 162 12.06 7.03 -1.38
C ILE A 162 12.99 5.92 -1.95
N ALA A 163 12.82 5.56 -3.22
CA ALA A 163 13.57 4.51 -3.91
C ALA A 163 15.09 4.72 -3.95
N ARG A 164 15.56 5.96 -3.86
CA ARG A 164 17.00 6.28 -3.89
C ARG A 164 17.66 6.30 -2.51
N GLN A 165 16.86 6.42 -1.46
CA GLN A 165 17.35 6.69 -0.11
C GLN A 165 17.10 5.52 0.85
N GLU A 166 16.07 4.72 0.61
CA GLU A 166 15.75 3.55 1.42
C GLU A 166 16.66 2.35 1.11
N SER A 167 16.82 1.46 2.09
CA SER A 167 17.44 0.15 1.88
C SER A 167 16.52 -0.78 1.07
N MET A 168 17.04 -1.91 0.58
CA MET A 168 16.19 -2.88 -0.12
C MET A 168 15.14 -3.51 0.77
N GLU A 169 15.46 -3.78 2.05
CA GLU A 169 14.47 -4.31 2.98
C GLU A 169 13.33 -3.31 3.16
N ALA A 170 13.64 -2.02 3.30
CA ALA A 170 12.63 -0.98 3.37
C ALA A 170 11.81 -0.87 2.07
N LEU A 171 12.44 -0.96 0.89
CA LEU A 171 11.72 -0.95 -0.39
C LEU A 171 10.82 -2.17 -0.57
N PHE A 172 11.21 -3.32 -0.04
CA PHE A 172 10.37 -4.50 0.03
C PHE A 172 9.11 -4.27 0.88
N GLU A 173 9.26 -3.63 2.04
CA GLU A 173 8.13 -3.25 2.90
C GLU A 173 7.21 -2.23 2.21
N TRP A 174 7.77 -1.22 1.52
CA TRP A 174 7.00 -0.27 0.70
C TRP A 174 6.22 -0.97 -0.42
N ALA A 175 6.86 -1.88 -1.16
CA ALA A 175 6.21 -2.64 -2.23
C ALA A 175 5.09 -3.54 -1.69
N THR A 176 5.30 -4.17 -0.54
CA THR A 176 4.29 -4.97 0.16
C THR A 176 3.10 -4.11 0.58
N ALA A 177 3.34 -2.93 1.15
CA ALA A 177 2.28 -2.00 1.52
C ALA A 177 1.48 -1.50 0.30
N ILE A 178 2.14 -1.28 -0.85
CA ILE A 178 1.46 -0.93 -2.11
C ILE A 178 0.55 -2.07 -2.57
N LEU A 179 1.06 -3.31 -2.63
CA LEU A 179 0.26 -4.47 -3.06
C LEU A 179 -0.91 -4.79 -2.14
N ARG A 180 -0.78 -4.47 -0.85
CA ARG A 180 -1.83 -4.65 0.15
C ARG A 180 -2.78 -3.47 0.24
N SER A 181 -2.49 -2.36 -0.44
CA SER A 181 -3.37 -1.19 -0.43
C SER A 181 -4.65 -1.47 -1.23
N GLY A 182 -5.73 -0.75 -0.94
CA GLY A 182 -6.96 -0.80 -1.74
C GLY A 182 -6.83 -0.09 -3.10
N MET A 183 -5.61 0.08 -3.63
CA MET A 183 -5.38 0.63 -4.95
C MET A 183 -5.85 -0.34 -6.04
N ASN A 184 -6.32 0.21 -7.15
CA ASN A 184 -6.53 -0.59 -8.34
C ASN A 184 -5.19 -1.05 -8.93
N GLU A 185 -5.23 -2.09 -9.78
CA GLU A 185 -4.04 -2.68 -10.37
C GLU A 185 -3.18 -1.66 -11.14
N SER A 186 -3.82 -0.77 -11.89
CA SER A 186 -3.11 0.26 -12.64
C SER A 186 -2.30 1.22 -11.75
N ALA A 187 -2.85 1.63 -10.61
CA ALA A 187 -2.19 2.49 -9.63
C ALA A 187 -1.04 1.76 -8.94
N MET A 188 -1.24 0.49 -8.56
CA MET A 188 -0.18 -0.35 -7.99
C MET A 188 0.99 -0.49 -8.96
N ILE A 189 0.72 -0.79 -10.24
CA ILE A 189 1.74 -0.90 -11.29
C ILE A 189 2.51 0.41 -11.43
N ILE A 190 1.84 1.56 -11.46
CA ILE A 190 2.50 2.87 -11.54
C ILE A 190 3.45 3.08 -10.35
N CYS A 191 3.00 2.81 -9.12
CA CYS A 191 3.82 2.98 -7.93
C CYS A 191 5.03 2.02 -7.90
N LEU A 192 4.82 0.74 -8.20
CA LEU A 192 5.89 -0.26 -8.23
C LEU A 192 6.90 -0.02 -9.36
N ARG A 193 6.42 0.42 -10.53
CA ARG A 193 7.28 0.81 -11.66
C ARG A 193 8.25 1.92 -11.26
N GLU A 194 7.80 2.92 -10.50
CA GLU A 194 8.68 3.98 -10.02
C GLU A 194 9.78 3.47 -9.08
N ILE A 195 9.53 2.42 -8.29
CA ILE A 195 10.56 1.77 -7.48
C ILE A 195 11.60 1.12 -8.40
N VAL A 196 11.16 0.33 -9.39
CA VAL A 196 12.04 -0.40 -10.31
C VAL A 196 12.89 0.55 -11.16
N ILE A 197 12.30 1.62 -11.71
CA ILE A 197 13.03 2.61 -12.51
C ILE A 197 14.13 3.29 -11.67
N ASN A 198 13.83 3.65 -10.42
CA ASN A 198 14.76 4.40 -9.59
C ASN A 198 15.73 3.52 -8.80
N CYS A 199 15.47 2.21 -8.71
CA CYS A 199 16.32 1.24 -8.06
C CYS A 199 16.32 -0.12 -8.81
N PRO A 200 16.96 -0.23 -9.99
CA PRO A 200 16.90 -1.45 -10.80
C PRO A 200 17.45 -2.71 -10.11
N ARG A 201 18.45 -2.54 -9.24
CA ARG A 201 19.05 -3.63 -8.44
C ARG A 201 18.06 -4.29 -7.48
N PHE A 202 16.95 -3.61 -7.16
CA PHE A 202 15.91 -4.14 -6.30
C PHE A 202 15.32 -5.45 -6.85
N VAL A 203 15.24 -5.60 -8.17
CA VAL A 203 14.74 -6.84 -8.80
C VAL A 203 15.68 -8.01 -8.54
N ASP A 204 16.98 -7.79 -8.71
CA ASP A 204 18.02 -8.81 -8.51
C ASP A 204 18.09 -9.24 -7.03
N GLU A 205 18.07 -8.28 -6.10
CA GLU A 205 18.12 -8.57 -4.65
C GLU A 205 16.82 -9.21 -4.15
N LEU A 206 15.67 -8.84 -4.72
CA LEU A 206 14.39 -9.46 -4.38
C LEU A 206 14.33 -10.92 -4.83
N GLU A 207 14.92 -11.27 -5.96
CA GLU A 207 15.04 -12.67 -6.41
C GLU A 207 15.76 -13.52 -5.35
N GLU A 208 16.91 -13.04 -4.86
CA GLU A 208 17.68 -13.71 -3.80
C GLU A 208 16.87 -13.81 -2.49
N ALA A 209 16.18 -12.75 -2.11
CA ALA A 209 15.32 -12.72 -0.91
C ALA A 209 14.17 -13.75 -0.99
N VAL A 210 13.57 -13.95 -2.17
CA VAL A 210 12.50 -14.93 -2.37
C VAL A 210 13.01 -16.36 -2.20
N TYR A 211 14.19 -16.66 -2.75
CA TYR A 211 14.82 -17.97 -2.62
C TYR A 211 15.15 -18.31 -1.15
N THR A 212 15.55 -17.31 -0.37
CA THR A 212 15.96 -17.47 1.03
C THR A 212 14.78 -17.46 2.01
N ALA A 213 13.90 -16.45 1.97
CA ALA A 213 12.84 -16.25 2.96
C ALA A 213 11.56 -17.07 2.69
N ARG A 214 11.28 -17.38 1.41
CA ARG A 214 10.12 -18.18 0.95
C ARG A 214 8.75 -17.71 1.46
N THR A 215 8.58 -16.46 1.86
CA THR A 215 7.29 -15.92 2.32
C THR A 215 6.34 -15.68 1.14
N TYR A 216 5.03 -15.77 1.39
CA TYR A 216 4.02 -15.51 0.36
C TYR A 216 4.11 -14.08 -0.18
N ASP A 217 4.32 -13.10 0.70
CA ASP A 217 4.44 -11.70 0.31
C ASP A 217 5.69 -11.47 -0.56
N ALA A 218 6.83 -12.09 -0.23
CA ALA A 218 8.03 -12.02 -1.06
C ALA A 218 7.77 -12.53 -2.48
N LYS A 219 7.15 -13.72 -2.61
CA LYS A 219 6.78 -14.28 -3.91
C LYS A 219 5.82 -13.38 -4.69
N ASN A 220 4.82 -12.81 -4.01
CA ASN A 220 3.83 -11.95 -4.67
C ASN A 220 4.44 -10.62 -5.14
N VAL A 221 5.28 -9.99 -4.32
CA VAL A 221 6.03 -8.79 -4.69
C VAL A 221 6.94 -9.08 -5.87
N TYR A 222 7.71 -10.18 -5.82
CA TYR A 222 8.62 -10.58 -6.89
C TYR A 222 7.90 -10.86 -8.21
N ARG A 223 6.83 -11.65 -8.19
CA ARG A 223 6.02 -11.94 -9.39
C ARG A 223 5.47 -10.66 -10.03
N THR A 224 5.00 -9.72 -9.20
CA THR A 224 4.45 -8.47 -9.72
C THR A 224 5.54 -7.59 -10.32
N ILE A 225 6.66 -7.44 -9.60
CA ILE A 225 7.79 -6.62 -10.05
C ILE A 225 8.45 -7.19 -11.29
N THR A 226 8.65 -8.50 -11.39
CA THR A 226 9.19 -9.13 -12.60
C THR A 226 8.24 -8.98 -13.78
N GLY A 227 6.93 -9.12 -13.57
CA GLY A 227 5.92 -8.87 -14.60
C GLY A 227 5.86 -7.41 -15.06
N ILE A 228 6.22 -6.44 -14.20
CA ILE A 228 6.40 -5.04 -14.59
C ILE A 228 7.71 -4.87 -15.36
N ALA A 229 8.82 -5.37 -14.82
CA ALA A 229 10.15 -5.23 -15.42
C ALA A 229 10.23 -5.89 -16.81
N SER A 230 9.56 -7.02 -17.03
CA SER A 230 9.52 -7.71 -18.33
C SER A 230 8.77 -6.93 -19.41
N LYS A 231 7.91 -5.99 -19.02
CA LYS A 231 7.13 -5.13 -19.93
C LYS A 231 7.76 -3.75 -20.11
N MET A 232 8.83 -3.44 -19.37
CA MET A 232 9.53 -2.17 -19.49
C MET A 232 10.57 -2.26 -20.60
N ASP A 233 10.51 -1.33 -21.56
CA ASP A 233 11.54 -1.20 -22.59
C ASP A 233 12.83 -0.61 -22.01
N TYR A 234 13.97 -0.92 -22.62
CA TYR A 234 15.27 -0.39 -22.21
C TYR A 234 15.32 1.15 -22.19
N SER A 235 14.48 1.82 -22.99
CA SER A 235 14.32 3.28 -23.02
C SER A 235 13.67 3.85 -21.75
N ASP A 236 12.88 3.07 -21.02
CA ASP A 236 12.21 3.50 -19.80
C ASP A 236 13.16 3.59 -18.59
N PHE A 237 14.30 2.90 -18.67
CA PHE A 237 15.35 2.93 -17.66
C PHE A 237 16.31 4.11 -17.83
N VAL A 238 16.25 4.83 -18.95
CA VAL A 238 16.94 6.10 -19.07
C VAL A 238 16.19 7.04 -18.14
N PRO A 239 16.81 7.50 -17.02
CA PRO A 239 16.17 8.48 -16.19
C PRO A 239 15.92 9.67 -17.11
N ILE A 240 14.66 9.97 -17.39
CA ILE A 240 14.33 11.25 -18.01
C ILE A 240 14.88 12.24 -16.99
N GLU A 241 16.02 12.84 -17.30
CA GLU A 241 16.45 14.09 -16.72
C GLU A 241 15.37 15.09 -17.13
N ARG A 242 14.20 14.99 -16.47
CA ARG A 242 13.16 16.00 -16.51
C ARG A 242 13.90 17.22 -16.03
N GLY A 243 14.26 18.03 -17.01
CA GLY A 243 15.19 19.12 -16.85
C GLY A 243 14.85 19.83 -15.57
N ARG A 244 15.89 20.10 -14.78
CA ARG A 244 15.91 21.33 -13.99
C ARG A 244 15.26 22.37 -14.87
N GLY A 245 14.08 22.85 -14.48
CA GLY A 245 13.40 23.88 -15.20
C GLY A 245 14.45 24.90 -15.56
N LEU A 246 14.71 25.04 -16.86
CA LEU A 246 15.28 26.26 -17.38
C LEU A 246 14.37 27.32 -16.80
N MET A 247 14.82 27.98 -15.72
CA MET A 247 14.58 29.39 -15.57
C MET A 247 15.17 30.00 -16.84
N ARG A 248 14.37 29.97 -17.90
CA ARG A 248 14.51 30.91 -19.00
C ARG A 248 14.36 32.25 -18.31
N HIS A 249 15.52 32.84 -18.05
CA HIS A 249 15.69 34.27 -17.94
C HIS A 249 14.75 34.91 -18.96
N GLY A 250 13.69 35.53 -18.46
CA GLY A 250 12.90 36.51 -19.18
C GLY A 250 13.79 37.70 -19.46
N GLY A 251 14.62 37.56 -20.49
CA GLY A 251 15.30 38.66 -21.14
C GLY A 251 14.27 39.52 -21.84
N ARG A 252 14.03 40.70 -21.26
CA ARG A 252 14.08 41.99 -21.96
C ARG A 252 13.40 42.09 -23.34
N MET A 253 12.20 42.64 -23.33
CA MET A 253 11.74 43.79 -24.16
C MET A 253 10.51 44.34 -23.41
N GLY A 254 10.32 45.61 -23.08
CA GLY A 254 11.06 46.85 -23.25
C GLY A 254 10.22 47.98 -22.66
N SER A 255 10.85 49.14 -22.48
CA SER A 255 10.25 50.47 -22.35
C SER A 255 9.97 51.07 -20.93
N VAL A 256 10.89 51.97 -20.56
CA VAL A 256 10.67 53.34 -20.05
C VAL A 256 9.94 53.55 -18.70
N ARG A 257 10.69 53.91 -17.64
CA ARG A 257 10.79 55.30 -17.16
C ARG A 257 11.87 55.46 -16.07
N ARG A 258 12.68 56.49 -16.27
CA ARG A 258 13.70 57.05 -15.36
C ARG A 258 13.03 57.73 -14.17
N TYR A 259 13.69 57.73 -13.01
CA TYR A 259 14.04 58.89 -12.15
C TYR A 259 15.06 58.36 -11.13
N THR A 260 16.37 58.60 -11.34
CA THR A 260 17.20 59.55 -10.59
C THR A 260 17.06 59.47 -9.07
N SER A 261 18.11 59.03 -8.36
CA SER A 261 18.92 59.91 -7.51
C SER A 261 19.95 59.13 -6.66
N ALA A 262 21.18 59.65 -6.69
CA ALA A 262 22.13 59.79 -5.59
C ALA A 262 22.63 58.57 -4.79
N SER A 263 23.87 58.18 -5.09
CA SER A 263 24.97 57.82 -4.16
C SER A 263 25.07 58.80 -2.95
N PRO A 264 25.85 58.55 -1.84
CA PRO A 264 27.12 57.78 -1.82
C PRO A 264 27.56 57.07 -0.50
N LEU A 265 28.67 56.32 -0.64
CA LEU A 265 29.77 56.11 0.34
C LEU A 265 29.49 55.52 1.74
N ARG A 266 30.06 54.33 2.00
CA ARG A 266 30.88 54.11 3.20
C ARG A 266 32.01 53.10 2.94
N ARG A 267 33.24 53.58 3.13
CA ARG A 267 34.51 52.86 3.08
C ARG A 267 34.94 52.40 4.48
N HIS A 268 35.68 51.29 4.51
CA HIS A 268 36.80 50.90 5.39
C HIS A 268 36.62 50.63 6.90
N ALA A 269 36.95 49.38 7.29
CA ALA A 269 38.12 49.00 8.13
C ALA A 269 38.29 47.45 8.04
N ARG A 270 39.42 46.87 7.57
CA ARG A 270 40.68 46.51 8.28
C ARG A 270 40.38 45.69 9.55
N ARG A 271 40.79 44.43 9.78
CA ARG A 271 42.08 43.67 9.65
C ARG A 271 41.81 42.24 10.26
N PRO A 272 42.79 41.32 10.51
CA PRO A 272 43.93 40.82 9.73
C PRO A 272 44.04 39.26 9.72
N MET A 273 45.09 38.76 9.05
CA MET A 273 45.55 37.37 8.91
C MET A 273 45.98 36.65 10.21
N MET A 274 45.85 35.31 10.23
CA MET A 274 46.84 34.32 10.70
C MET A 274 46.67 33.07 9.79
N LEU A 275 47.59 32.78 8.87
CA LEU A 275 48.79 31.92 9.00
C LEU A 275 48.50 30.47 9.43
N GLY A 276 48.80 29.52 8.53
CA GLY A 276 49.31 28.19 8.88
C GLY A 276 48.46 26.99 8.42
N GLY A 277 48.76 26.43 7.24
CA GLY A 277 48.21 25.13 6.85
C GLY A 277 48.52 24.75 5.41
N ARG A 278 49.55 23.92 5.22
CA ARG A 278 50.16 23.49 3.96
C ARG A 278 49.18 22.93 2.90
N PRO A 279 49.42 23.16 1.60
CA PRO A 279 48.76 22.42 0.53
C PRO A 279 49.48 21.09 0.27
N MET A 280 48.76 19.96 0.35
CA MET A 280 49.24 18.69 -0.17
C MET A 280 49.03 18.65 -1.69
N LEU A 281 50.15 18.62 -2.40
CA LEU A 281 50.26 18.33 -3.82
C LEU A 281 49.86 16.86 -4.05
N ALA A 282 48.74 16.64 -4.72
CA ALA A 282 48.39 15.33 -5.28
C ALA A 282 49.15 15.12 -6.61
N PRO A 283 49.79 13.96 -6.84
CA PRO A 283 50.52 13.71 -8.08
C PRO A 283 49.58 13.52 -9.27
N ARG A 284 49.88 14.24 -10.36
CA ARG A 284 49.39 13.96 -11.72
C ARG A 284 49.98 12.63 -12.21
N HIS A 285 49.17 11.58 -12.23
CA HIS A 285 49.51 10.39 -13.02
C HIS A 285 49.11 10.55 -14.48
N HIS A 286 50.03 10.12 -15.32
CA HIS A 286 50.06 10.31 -16.76
C HIS A 286 48.96 9.52 -17.48
N SER A 287 48.42 10.17 -18.49
CA SER A 287 47.71 9.60 -19.62
C SER A 287 48.60 8.59 -20.36
N HIS A 288 48.23 7.31 -20.32
CA HIS A 288 48.65 6.34 -21.32
C HIS A 288 47.54 6.24 -22.37
N ALA A 289 47.76 6.90 -23.51
CA ALA A 289 47.12 6.55 -24.76
C ALA A 289 47.72 5.20 -25.20
N GLY A 290 46.88 4.17 -25.24
CA GLY A 290 47.23 2.82 -25.64
C GLY A 290 46.05 2.20 -26.36
N ILE A 291 46.21 2.06 -27.66
CA ILE A 291 45.32 1.41 -28.61
C ILE A 291 45.01 -0.02 -28.14
N GLY A 292 43.72 -0.39 -28.03
CA GLY A 292 43.30 -1.76 -27.75
C GLY A 292 41.93 -1.87 -27.07
N MET A 293 40.83 -1.68 -27.80
CA MET A 293 39.48 -1.99 -27.32
C MET A 293 38.77 -2.98 -28.27
N PRO A 294 38.83 -4.29 -27.95
CA PRO A 294 37.70 -5.18 -28.15
C PRO A 294 37.20 -5.83 -26.84
N ALA A 295 37.84 -5.57 -25.70
CA ALA A 295 37.53 -6.27 -24.45
C ALA A 295 36.19 -5.86 -23.80
N ARG A 296 35.74 -4.61 -23.95
CA ARG A 296 34.46 -4.16 -23.36
C ARG A 296 33.22 -4.71 -24.09
N ALA A 297 33.31 -4.93 -25.40
CA ALA A 297 32.21 -5.55 -26.16
C ALA A 297 32.10 -7.04 -25.84
N ALA A 298 33.23 -7.74 -25.71
CA ALA A 298 33.26 -9.16 -25.32
C ALA A 298 32.65 -9.40 -23.92
N LEU A 299 32.93 -8.51 -22.96
CA LEU A 299 32.39 -8.61 -21.59
C LEU A 299 30.88 -8.29 -21.53
N ALA A 300 30.38 -7.41 -22.39
CA ALA A 300 28.95 -7.14 -22.51
C ALA A 300 28.17 -8.32 -23.15
N ILE A 301 28.79 -9.01 -24.12
CA ILE A 301 28.20 -10.21 -24.75
C ILE A 301 28.18 -11.39 -23.76
N GLN A 302 29.26 -11.59 -22.99
CA GLN A 302 29.30 -12.63 -21.95
C GLN A 302 28.26 -12.42 -20.85
N THR A 303 28.07 -11.18 -20.38
CA THR A 303 27.06 -10.89 -19.34
C THR A 303 25.62 -11.03 -19.86
N ALA A 304 25.39 -10.78 -21.15
CA ALA A 304 24.09 -11.03 -21.78
C ALA A 304 23.79 -12.54 -21.94
N ASP A 305 24.79 -13.34 -22.33
CA ASP A 305 24.62 -14.81 -22.47
C ASP A 305 24.41 -15.48 -21.10
N ASP A 306 25.15 -15.05 -20.06
CA ASP A 306 24.94 -15.54 -18.70
C ASP A 306 23.55 -15.19 -18.15
N ARG A 307 23.02 -14.00 -18.46
CA ARG A 307 21.63 -13.63 -18.12
C ARG A 307 20.62 -14.48 -18.87
N SER A 308 20.84 -14.76 -20.15
CA SER A 308 19.96 -15.62 -20.97
C SER A 308 19.90 -17.05 -20.42
N ARG A 309 21.05 -17.61 -20.03
CA ARG A 309 21.13 -18.96 -19.43
C ARG A 309 20.48 -19.02 -18.06
N ARG A 310 20.64 -17.99 -17.21
CA ARG A 310 19.94 -17.89 -15.92
C ARG A 310 18.43 -17.78 -16.11
N ASN A 311 17.97 -16.95 -17.04
CA ASN A 311 16.54 -16.84 -17.35
C ASN A 311 15.95 -18.16 -17.85
N SER A 312 16.69 -18.89 -18.69
CA SER A 312 16.26 -20.22 -19.17
C SER A 312 16.18 -21.25 -18.05
N ARG A 313 17.12 -21.21 -17.10
CA ARG A 313 17.11 -22.09 -15.91
C ARG A 313 15.99 -21.72 -14.94
N ASN A 314 15.73 -20.44 -14.74
CA ASN A 314 14.61 -19.95 -13.92
C ASN A 314 13.27 -20.35 -14.53
N MET A 315 13.11 -20.28 -15.85
CA MET A 315 11.91 -20.76 -16.55
C MET A 315 11.67 -22.26 -16.37
N LEU A 316 12.72 -23.08 -16.38
CA LEU A 316 12.61 -24.52 -16.11
C LEU A 316 12.14 -24.79 -14.68
N MET A 317 12.71 -24.10 -13.68
CA MET A 317 12.27 -24.25 -12.29
C MET A 317 10.83 -23.79 -12.06
N VAL A 318 10.41 -22.68 -12.71
CA VAL A 318 9.01 -22.22 -12.64
C VAL A 318 8.06 -23.27 -13.22
N ASN A 319 8.44 -23.95 -14.31
CA ASN A 319 7.62 -25.01 -14.88
C ASN A 319 7.51 -26.24 -13.97
N GLU A 320 8.59 -26.60 -13.26
CA GLU A 320 8.57 -27.68 -12.26
C GLU A 320 7.65 -27.32 -11.07
N ASP A 321 7.72 -26.09 -10.57
CA ASP A 321 6.86 -25.60 -9.50
C ASP A 321 5.38 -25.54 -9.92
N ILE A 322 5.09 -25.18 -11.18
CA ILE A 322 3.73 -25.20 -11.75
C ILE A 322 3.21 -26.64 -11.80
N ALA A 323 4.01 -27.60 -12.28
CA ALA A 323 3.61 -29.01 -12.32
C ALA A 323 3.37 -29.59 -10.91
N ALA A 324 4.19 -29.19 -9.94
CA ALA A 324 4.00 -29.57 -8.54
C ALA A 324 2.70 -28.98 -7.95
N LEU A 325 2.38 -27.72 -8.26
CA LEU A 325 1.14 -27.08 -7.84
C LEU A 325 -0.10 -27.74 -8.48
N ASP A 326 -0.06 -28.09 -9.76
CA ASP A 326 -1.15 -28.80 -10.43
C ASP A 326 -1.43 -30.16 -9.78
N SER A 327 -0.38 -30.90 -9.40
CA SER A 327 -0.51 -32.15 -8.65
C SER A 327 -1.16 -31.94 -7.27
N VAL A 328 -0.81 -30.85 -6.56
CA VAL A 328 -1.45 -30.51 -5.28
C VAL A 328 -2.92 -30.16 -5.47
N VAL A 329 -3.26 -29.38 -6.50
CA VAL A 329 -4.65 -29.00 -6.81
C VAL A 329 -5.48 -30.24 -7.16
N GLN A 330 -4.97 -31.15 -7.99
CA GLN A 330 -5.64 -32.41 -8.31
C GLN A 330 -5.88 -33.27 -7.05
N ASN A 331 -4.87 -33.39 -6.18
CA ASN A 331 -5.02 -34.11 -4.91
C ASN A 331 -6.07 -33.47 -3.98
N LEU A 332 -6.13 -32.14 -3.92
CA LEU A 332 -7.15 -31.43 -3.14
C LEU A 332 -8.55 -31.62 -3.71
N HIS A 333 -8.70 -31.65 -5.04
CA HIS A 333 -9.97 -31.90 -5.70
C HIS A 333 -10.53 -33.29 -5.34
N VAL A 334 -9.70 -34.34 -5.47
CA VAL A 334 -10.08 -35.71 -5.08
C VAL A 334 -10.47 -35.79 -3.59
N ARG A 335 -9.77 -35.05 -2.71
CA ARG A 335 -10.11 -35.03 -1.28
C ARG A 335 -11.42 -34.30 -1.00
N LEU A 336 -11.77 -33.28 -1.77
CA LEU A 336 -13.05 -32.58 -1.64
C LEU A 336 -14.22 -33.47 -2.09
N GLU A 337 -14.07 -34.17 -3.21
CA GLU A 337 -15.07 -35.15 -3.67
C GLU A 337 -15.33 -36.24 -2.61
N GLN A 338 -14.27 -36.76 -1.99
CA GLN A 338 -14.40 -37.72 -0.89
C GLN A 338 -15.09 -37.15 0.37
N VAL A 339 -14.98 -35.84 0.62
CA VAL A 339 -15.68 -35.20 1.73
C VAL A 339 -17.16 -35.05 1.42
N ASP A 340 -17.51 -34.68 0.19
CA ASP A 340 -18.90 -34.57 -0.27
C ASP A 340 -19.59 -35.95 -0.24
N GLU A 341 -18.94 -37.00 -0.74
CA GLU A 341 -19.48 -38.38 -0.66
C GLU A 341 -19.73 -38.83 0.78
N LYS A 342 -18.82 -38.48 1.72
CA LYS A 342 -18.98 -38.79 3.14
C LYS A 342 -20.10 -37.97 3.79
N ALA A 343 -20.26 -36.72 3.39
CA ALA A 343 -21.33 -35.86 3.87
C ALA A 343 -22.70 -36.39 3.42
N ASP A 344 -22.82 -36.79 2.15
CA ASP A 344 -24.02 -37.39 1.58
C ASP A 344 -24.35 -38.74 2.24
N ALA A 345 -23.35 -39.59 2.46
CA ALA A 345 -23.53 -40.85 3.17
C ALA A 345 -24.00 -40.63 4.61
N ALA A 346 -23.45 -39.63 5.31
CA ALA A 346 -23.87 -39.27 6.67
C ALA A 346 -25.29 -38.69 6.70
N LEU A 347 -25.68 -37.90 5.69
CA LEU A 347 -27.04 -37.39 5.55
C LEU A 347 -28.05 -38.51 5.29
N ARG A 348 -27.73 -39.46 4.42
CA ARG A 348 -28.57 -40.66 4.17
C ARG A 348 -28.73 -41.50 5.43
N ALA A 349 -27.63 -41.79 6.13
CA ALA A 349 -27.68 -42.54 7.40
C ALA A 349 -28.51 -41.83 8.48
N ARG A 350 -28.48 -40.49 8.54
CA ARG A 350 -29.34 -39.71 9.43
C ARG A 350 -30.81 -39.78 9.02
N HIS A 351 -31.11 -39.73 7.73
CA HIS A 351 -32.47 -39.86 7.21
C HIS A 351 -33.08 -41.22 7.57
N ASP A 352 -32.30 -42.30 7.39
CA ASP A 352 -32.73 -43.67 7.72
C ASP A 352 -32.96 -43.86 9.23
N ASN A 353 -32.06 -43.31 10.07
CA ASN A 353 -32.17 -43.39 11.53
C ASN A 353 -33.34 -42.58 12.12
N MET A 354 -33.79 -41.52 11.44
CA MET A 354 -34.93 -40.72 11.92
C MET A 354 -36.28 -41.37 11.61
N GLY A 355 -36.33 -42.54 10.96
CA GLY A 355 -37.57 -43.27 10.75
C GLY A 355 -38.63 -42.48 9.98
N PHE A 356 -38.20 -41.50 9.16
CA PHE A 356 -39.09 -40.75 8.29
C PHE A 356 -39.69 -41.71 7.25
N LYS A 357 -40.82 -42.32 7.60
CA LYS A 357 -41.75 -42.86 6.62
C LYS A 357 -42.18 -41.69 5.75
N HIS A 358 -41.68 -41.63 4.52
CA HIS A 358 -42.12 -40.66 3.53
C HIS A 358 -43.66 -40.64 3.50
N PRO A 359 -44.33 -39.51 3.78
CA PRO A 359 -45.78 -39.41 3.66
C PRO A 359 -46.26 -39.39 2.20
N PHE A 360 -45.36 -39.60 1.23
CA PHE A 360 -45.66 -39.49 -0.20
C PHE A 360 -46.25 -40.75 -0.84
N ASN A 361 -46.41 -41.86 -0.10
CA ASN A 361 -47.06 -43.07 -0.62
C ASN A 361 -48.58 -43.14 -0.37
N GLU A 362 -49.20 -42.17 0.34
CA GLU A 362 -50.65 -42.15 0.54
C GLU A 362 -51.41 -41.18 -0.37
N PHE A 363 -50.72 -40.42 -1.23
CA PHE A 363 -51.34 -39.42 -2.13
C PHE A 363 -51.57 -39.90 -3.58
N ASN A 364 -51.51 -41.21 -3.85
CA ASN A 364 -51.83 -41.78 -5.17
C ASN A 364 -53.28 -42.31 -5.29
N GLY A 365 -54.18 -41.92 -4.37
CA GLY A 365 -55.55 -42.44 -4.32
C GLY A 365 -56.70 -41.44 -4.59
N VAL A 366 -56.44 -40.15 -4.85
CA VAL A 366 -57.50 -39.11 -4.81
C VAL A 366 -57.55 -38.22 -6.07
N LEU A 367 -57.18 -38.73 -7.24
CA LEU A 367 -57.31 -37.99 -8.51
C LEU A 367 -58.10 -38.72 -9.61
N ASP A 368 -58.99 -39.64 -9.23
CA ASP A 368 -60.02 -40.19 -10.11
C ASP A 368 -61.42 -39.73 -9.65
N GLU A 369 -61.72 -38.44 -9.76
CA GLU A 369 -63.11 -37.98 -9.82
C GLU A 369 -63.34 -37.13 -11.09
N PRO A 370 -64.28 -37.54 -11.97
CA PRO A 370 -64.55 -36.84 -13.21
C PRO A 370 -65.43 -35.62 -12.94
N TRP A 371 -64.92 -34.44 -13.29
CA TRP A 371 -65.71 -33.21 -13.41
C TRP A 371 -66.75 -33.40 -14.53
N GLY A 372 -67.97 -33.77 -14.15
CA GLY A 372 -69.07 -33.98 -15.09
C GLY A 372 -70.42 -33.61 -14.50
N ARG A 373 -70.98 -32.51 -15.05
CA ARG A 373 -72.40 -32.04 -14.97
C ARG A 373 -72.80 -31.53 -13.57
N GLY A 374 -73.48 -30.41 -13.39
CA GLY A 374 -74.15 -29.45 -14.26
C GLY A 374 -75.00 -28.54 -13.37
N TRP A 375 -75.53 -27.48 -13.98
CA TRP A 375 -76.41 -26.42 -13.43
C TRP A 375 -75.71 -25.26 -12.73
#